data_AF-A0A1Y3C119-F1
#
_entry.id   AF-A0A1Y3C119-F1
#
_cell.length_a   1.000
_cell.length_b   1.000
_cell.length_c   1.000
_cell.angle_alpha   90.00
_cell.angle_beta   90.00
_cell.angle_gamma   90.00
#
_symmetry.space_group_name_H-M   'P 1'
#
loop_
_entity.id
_entity.type
_entity.pdbx_description
1 polymer ?
#
loop_
_entity_poly.entity_id
_entity_poly.type
_entity_poly.pdbx_seq_one_letter_code
_entity_poly.pdbx_strand_id
1 'polypeptide(L)'
;MVEVELNKIMQHANLKLHGTIELFLLEDKYQEIFLAQRTAEGSDNYYLHYHALRCEISEASAQELIALGARVLDLDDLKNFRV
;
A
#
# COMPACT_ATOMS: atom_id res chain seq x y z
N MET A 1 -11.44 -6.17 -1.31
CA MET A 1 -10.46 -5.58 -2.22
C MET A 1 -10.86 -4.18 -2.68
N VAL A 2 -10.03 -3.21 -2.34
CA VAL A 2 -10.12 -1.81 -2.78
C VAL A 2 -9.30 -1.67 -4.05
N GLU A 3 -9.89 -1.11 -5.10
CA GLU A 3 -9.19 -0.73 -6.32
C GLU A 3 -8.39 0.54 -6.06
N VAL A 4 -7.11 0.49 -6.47
CA VAL A 4 -6.17 1.59 -6.28
C VAL A 4 -5.67 2.01 -7.65
N GLU A 5 -5.91 3.28 -7.99
CA GLU A 5 -5.32 3.91 -9.15
C GLU A 5 -4.10 4.71 -8.73
N LEU A 6 -2.97 4.48 -9.41
CA LEU A 6 -1.73 5.19 -9.16
C LEU A 6 -1.33 6.02 -10.37
N ASN A 7 -1.09 7.31 -10.14
CA ASN A 7 -0.59 8.21 -11.19
C ASN A 7 0.70 8.89 -10.73
N LYS A 8 1.83 8.46 -11.28
CA LYS A 8 3.16 9.03 -11.00
C LYS A 8 3.41 10.26 -11.86
N ILE A 9 3.72 11.38 -11.22
CA ILE A 9 4.05 12.65 -11.87
C ILE A 9 5.38 13.14 -11.30
N MET A 10 6.48 12.96 -12.05
CA MET A 10 7.84 13.31 -11.63
C MET A 10 8.21 12.70 -10.26
N GLN A 11 8.43 13.55 -9.25
CA GLN A 11 8.81 13.19 -7.86
C GLN A 11 7.59 13.02 -6.94
N HIS A 12 6.40 12.84 -7.52
CA HIS A 12 5.15 12.72 -6.79
C HIS A 12 4.30 11.57 -7.34
N ALA A 13 3.42 11.03 -6.50
CA ALA A 13 2.42 10.06 -6.89
C ALA A 13 1.06 10.45 -6.30
N ASN A 14 0.03 10.38 -7.14
CA ASN A 14 -1.36 10.42 -6.70
C ASN A 14 -1.87 9.00 -6.55
N LEU A 15 -2.34 8.68 -5.34
CA LEU A 15 -2.96 7.41 -5.02
C LEU A 15 -4.46 7.61 -4.80
N LYS A 16 -5.29 7.01 -5.64
CA LYS A 16 -6.75 7.06 -5.50
C LYS A 16 -7.29 5.72 -5.07
N LEU A 17 -7.94 5.68 -3.90
CA LEU A 17 -8.63 4.51 -3.38
C LEU A 17 -10.12 4.62 -3.73
N HIS A 18 -10.63 3.73 -4.57
CA HIS A 18 -12.04 3.72 -5.02
C HIS A 18 -12.52 5.08 -5.55
N GLY A 19 -11.62 5.91 -6.09
CA GLY A 19 -11.91 7.28 -6.54
C GLY A 19 -12.37 8.27 -5.46
N THR A 20 -12.49 7.84 -4.20
CA THR A 20 -13.10 8.64 -3.11
C THR A 20 -12.05 9.24 -2.19
N ILE A 21 -10.95 8.52 -1.94
CA ILE A 21 -9.82 9.01 -1.15
C ILE A 21 -8.65 9.21 -2.10
N GLU A 22 -8.14 10.44 -2.16
CA GLU A 22 -6.95 10.78 -2.95
C GLU A 22 -5.82 11.20 -2.00
N LEU A 23 -4.67 10.52 -2.13
CA LEU A 23 -3.45 10.81 -1.38
C LEU A 23 -2.42 11.37 -2.35
N PHE A 24 -1.89 12.56 -2.04
CA PHE A 24 -0.75 13.14 -2.74
C PHE A 24 0.52 12.80 -1.97
N LEU A 25 1.42 12.05 -2.59
CA LEU A 25 2.64 11.55 -1.96
C LEU A 25 3.86 12.15 -2.64
N LEU A 26 4.77 12.70 -1.84
CA LEU A 26 6.12 13.05 -2.27
C LEU A 26 7.00 11.79 -2.30
N GLU A 27 8.00 11.75 -3.17
CA GLU A 27 8.90 10.59 -3.32
C GLU A 27 9.64 10.20 -2.03
N ASP A 28 10.04 11.17 -1.21
CA ASP A 28 10.66 10.94 0.11
C ASP A 28 9.69 10.32 1.13
N LYS A 29 8.38 10.38 0.86
CA LYS A 29 7.30 9.85 1.70
C LYS A 29 6.84 8.46 1.29
N TYR A 30 7.33 7.91 0.17
CA TYR A 30 6.96 6.56 -0.25
C TYR A 30 7.37 5.48 0.77
N GLN A 31 8.44 5.73 1.54
CA GLN A 31 8.89 4.85 2.64
C GLN A 31 7.88 4.76 3.80
N GLU A 32 6.92 5.69 3.88
CA GLU A 32 5.86 5.69 4.89
C GLU A 32 4.68 4.76 4.50
N ILE A 33 4.66 4.26 3.26
CA ILE A 33 3.72 3.24 2.79
C ILE A 33 4.23 1.85 3.15
N PHE A 34 3.41 1.10 3.88
CA PHE A 34 3.66 -0.30 4.18
C PHE A 34 2.64 -1.18 3.49
N LEU A 35 3.12 -2.22 2.83
CA LEU A 35 2.30 -3.29 2.30
C LEU A 35 2.49 -4.52 3.18
N ALA A 36 1.40 -5.11 3.65
CA ALA A 36 1.44 -6.33 4.42
C ALA A 36 0.83 -7.49 3.63
N GLN A 37 1.54 -8.61 3.52
CA GLN A 37 1.05 -9.82 2.86
C GLN A 37 0.87 -10.92 3.90
N ARG A 38 -0.18 -11.76 3.74
CA ARG A 38 -0.37 -12.95 4.58
C ARG A 38 0.09 -14.20 3.82
N THR A 39 1.35 -14.57 4.04
CA THR A 39 2.07 -15.69 3.41
C THR A 39 1.54 -17.07 3.83
N ALA A 40 1.03 -17.21 5.05
CA ALA A 40 0.63 -18.50 5.62
C ALA A 40 -0.62 -19.15 5.00
N GLU A 41 -1.42 -18.39 4.23
CA GLU A 41 -2.69 -18.88 3.64
C GLU A 41 -2.62 -19.11 2.13
N GLY A 42 -1.44 -18.98 1.50
CA GLY A 42 -1.30 -19.09 0.05
C GLY A 42 -2.11 -18.05 -0.73
N SER A 43 -2.39 -16.91 -0.09
CA SER A 43 -3.14 -15.79 -0.66
C SER A 43 -2.18 -14.75 -1.22
N ASP A 44 -2.44 -14.30 -2.45
CA ASP A 44 -1.71 -13.23 -3.14
C ASP A 44 -2.26 -11.83 -2.78
N ASN A 45 -3.01 -11.71 -1.68
CA ASN A 45 -3.64 -10.46 -1.26
C ASN A 45 -2.67 -9.60 -0.45
N TYR A 46 -2.68 -8.30 -0.72
CA TYR A 46 -1.89 -7.29 -0.01
C TYR A 46 -2.78 -6.33 0.75
N TYR A 47 -2.32 -5.88 1.92
CA TYR A 47 -2.94 -4.84 2.70
C TYR A 47 -2.08 -3.58 2.65
N LEU A 48 -2.67 -2.46 2.23
CA LEU A 48 -2.06 -1.15 2.27
C LEU A 48 -2.21 -0.54 3.65
N HIS A 49 -1.11 -0.01 4.18
CA HIS A 49 -1.05 0.76 5.40
C HIS A 49 -0.36 2.09 5.13
N TYR A 50 -1.06 3.19 5.44
CA TYR A 50 -0.51 4.54 5.38
C TYR A 50 -1.12 5.39 6.50
N HIS A 51 -0.33 5.77 7.49
CA HIS A 51 -0.81 6.33 8.77
C HIS A 51 -1.95 5.49 9.38
N ALA A 52 -3.13 6.09 9.62
CA ALA A 52 -4.30 5.41 10.19
C ALA A 52 -5.15 4.65 9.15
N LEU A 53 -4.79 4.70 7.86
CA LEU A 53 -5.55 4.07 6.79
C LEU A 53 -5.02 2.66 6.51
N ARG A 54 -5.91 1.67 6.65
CA ARG A 54 -5.65 0.25 6.35
C ARG A 54 -6.72 -0.28 5.40
N CYS A 55 -6.34 -0.79 4.23
CA CYS A 55 -7.25 -1.44 3.30
C CYS A 55 -6.62 -2.63 2.59
N GLU A 56 -7.42 -3.62 2.18
CA GLU A 56 -6.99 -4.71 1.29
C GLU A 56 -6.99 -4.20 -0.15
N ILE A 57 -5.92 -4.45 -0.91
CA ILE A 57 -5.74 -3.99 -2.29
C ILE A 57 -5.44 -5.15 -3.23
N SER A 58 -5.56 -4.92 -4.54
CA SER A 58 -5.22 -5.92 -5.56
C SER A 58 -3.71 -6.15 -5.68
N GLU A 59 -3.31 -7.34 -6.15
CA GLU A 59 -1.92 -7.66 -6.44
C GLU A 59 -1.30 -6.70 -7.48
N ALA A 60 -2.02 -6.39 -8.56
CA ALA A 60 -1.56 -5.46 -9.60
C ALA A 60 -1.21 -4.09 -9.00
N SER A 61 -2.11 -3.53 -8.18
CA SER A 61 -1.87 -2.27 -7.46
C SER A 61 -0.70 -2.36 -6.48
N ALA A 62 -0.51 -3.52 -5.83
CA ALA A 62 0.60 -3.73 -4.90
C ALA A 62 1.96 -3.69 -5.64
N GLN A 63 2.07 -4.33 -6.81
CA GLN A 63 3.29 -4.29 -7.62
C GLN A 63 3.67 -2.87 -8.08
N GLU A 64 2.68 -2.05 -8.44
CA GLU A 64 2.91 -0.64 -8.77
C GLU A 64 3.48 0.15 -7.58
N LEU A 65 2.96 -0.08 -6.38
CA LEU A 65 3.45 0.55 -5.16
C LEU A 65 4.85 0.07 -4.76
N ILE A 66 5.15 -1.22 -4.94
CA ILE A 66 6.50 -1.77 -4.73
C ILE A 66 7.50 -1.12 -5.69
N ALA A 67 7.12 -0.90 -6.96
CA ALA A 67 7.96 -0.21 -7.94
C ALA A 67 8.24 1.26 -7.57
N LEU A 68 7.40 1.88 -6.73
CA LEU A 68 7.66 3.19 -6.13
C LEU A 68 8.53 3.13 -4.88
N GLY A 69 8.87 1.95 -4.38
CA GLY A 69 9.71 1.79 -3.19
C GLY A 69 8.94 1.61 -1.88
N ALA A 70 7.64 1.26 -1.94
CA ALA A 70 6.90 0.84 -0.75
C ALA A 70 7.53 -0.41 -0.12
N ARG A 71 7.52 -0.50 1.21
CA ARG A 71 8.12 -1.62 1.94
C ARG A 71 7.08 -2.72 2.15
N VAL A 72 7.45 -3.96 1.84
CA VAL A 72 6.62 -5.14 2.11
C VAL A 72 7.03 -5.73 3.47
N LEU A 73 6.05 -5.97 4.34
CA LEU A 73 6.20 -6.60 5.65
C LEU A 73 5.34 -7.86 5.73
N ASP A 74 5.76 -8.85 6.51
CA ASP A 74 4.89 -9.97 6.83
C ASP A 74 3.79 -9.47 7.80
N LEU A 75 2.53 -9.82 7.50
CA LEU A 75 1.41 -9.43 8.35
C LEU A 75 1.53 -10.01 9.77
N ASP A 76 2.23 -11.14 9.92
CA ASP A 76 2.50 -11.76 11.20
C ASP A 76 3.54 -11.00 12.04
N ASP A 77 4.46 -10.28 11.40
CA ASP A 77 5.42 -9.40 12.08
C ASP A 77 4.73 -8.16 12.68
N LEU A 78 3.53 -7.83 12.18
CA LEU A 78 2.73 -6.70 12.62
C LEU A 78 1.76 -7.04 13.76
N LYS A 79 1.79 -8.27 14.31
CA LYS A 79 0.91 -8.70 15.43
C LYS A 79 0.99 -7.84 16.70
N ASN A 80 2.06 -7.06 16.87
CA ASN A 80 2.24 -6.11 17.97
C ASN A 80 1.93 -4.65 17.63
N PHE A 81 1.57 -4.35 16.37
CA PHE A 81 1.20 -3.00 15.95
C PHE A 81 -0.27 -2.74 16.31
N ARG A 82 -0.51 -2.24 17.53
CA ARG A 82 -1.82 -1.71 17.94
C ARG A 82 -1.98 -0.28 17.39
N VAL A 83 -3.08 -0.05 16.68
CA VAL A 83 -3.56 1.29 16.31
C VAL A 83 -4.17 1.96 17.54
#